data_AF-A0A818UJ75-F1
#
_entry.id   AF-A0A818UJ75-F1
#
_cell.length_a   1.000
_cell.length_b   1.000
_cell.length_c   1.000
_cell.angle_alpha   90.00
_cell.angle_beta   90.00
_cell.angle_gamma   90.00
#
_symmetry.space_group_name_H-M   'P 1'
#
loop_
_entity.id
_entity.type
_entity.pdbx_description
1 polymer ?
#
loop_
_entity_poly.entity_id
_entity_poly.type
_entity_poly.pdbx_seq_one_letter_code
_entity_poly.pdbx_strand_id
1 'polypeptide(L)'
;MSIVKSSKNKDQVLLDGFRYRRDRKSQTIWRCCRNDCGGRASFDGAIYIKRNNDETAVPNYSSSQRTIKRKRKQKEILSPRPSSYDDIHIADELQVTNGGNTFLLYDNESSTNRMTLLSSMELRVVA
;
A
#
# COMPACT_ATOMS: atom_id res chain seq x y z
N MET A 1 -0.42 -34.29 -3.99
CA MET A 1 0.14 -33.35 -3.00
C MET A 1 1.51 -33.87 -2.58
N SER A 2 2.55 -33.05 -2.67
CA SER A 2 3.89 -33.42 -2.19
C SER A 2 4.46 -32.34 -1.28
N ILE A 3 5.20 -32.75 -0.25
CA ILE A 3 5.92 -31.84 0.64
C ILE A 3 7.36 -31.74 0.13
N VAL A 4 7.83 -30.52 -0.11
CA VAL A 4 9.19 -30.24 -0.57
C VAL A 4 9.84 -29.26 0.38
N LYS A 5 11.15 -29.40 0.62
CA LYS A 5 11.91 -28.44 1.41
C LYS A 5 12.46 -27.33 0.53
N SER A 6 12.28 -26.10 0.96
CA SER A 6 12.94 -24.94 0.35
C SER A 6 14.45 -24.95 0.62
N SER A 7 15.20 -24.11 -0.11
CA SER A 7 16.64 -23.87 0.16
C SER A 7 16.94 -23.39 1.58
N LYS A 8 15.92 -22.85 2.28
CA LYS A 8 16.00 -22.43 3.70
C LYS A 8 15.54 -23.53 4.67
N ASN A 9 15.47 -24.79 4.22
CA ASN A 9 14.98 -25.94 4.99
C ASN A 9 13.56 -25.78 5.56
N LYS A 10 12.73 -24.91 4.97
CA LYS A 10 11.32 -24.73 5.34
C LYS A 10 10.43 -25.62 4.49
N ASP A 11 9.46 -26.26 5.12
CA ASP A 11 8.46 -27.08 4.44
C ASP A 11 7.59 -26.23 3.51
N GLN A 12 7.38 -26.75 2.30
CA GLN A 12 6.47 -26.22 1.30
C GLN A 12 5.57 -27.35 0.80
N VAL A 13 4.34 -27.01 0.45
CA VAL A 13 3.41 -27.95 -0.19
C VAL A 13 3.30 -27.59 -1.66
N LEU A 14 3.43 -28.60 -2.52
CA LEU A 14 3.06 -28.55 -3.93
C LEU A 14 1.67 -29.16 -4.12
N LEU A 15 0.77 -28.33 -4.63
CA LEU A 15 -0.61 -28.66 -4.95
C LEU A 15 -0.99 -27.98 -6.27
N ASP A 16 -1.41 -28.76 -7.25
CA ASP A 16 -1.85 -28.29 -8.59
C ASP A 16 -0.84 -27.36 -9.29
N GLY A 17 0.45 -27.64 -9.15
CA GLY A 17 1.53 -26.81 -9.72
C GLY A 17 1.83 -25.52 -8.95
N PHE A 18 1.09 -25.23 -7.87
CA PHE A 18 1.35 -24.10 -6.98
C PHE A 18 2.16 -24.51 -5.76
N ARG A 19 2.97 -23.57 -5.26
CA ARG A 19 3.77 -23.72 -4.04
C ARG A 19 3.13 -22.94 -2.90
N TYR A 20 2.96 -23.61 -1.77
CA TYR A 20 2.42 -23.03 -0.55
C TYR A 20 3.44 -23.11 0.58
N ARG A 21 3.50 -22.07 1.42
CA ARG A 21 4.29 -21.99 2.65
C ARG A 21 3.36 -21.95 3.86
N ARG A 22 3.79 -22.53 4.97
CA ARG A 22 3.01 -22.50 6.22
C ARG A 22 2.81 -21.06 6.69
N ASP A 23 1.59 -20.72 7.11
CA ASP A 23 1.31 -19.45 7.77
C ASP A 23 2.04 -19.40 9.11
N ARG A 24 2.53 -18.22 9.51
CA ARG A 24 3.18 -18.06 10.83
C ARG A 24 2.17 -18.15 11.97
N LYS A 25 0.92 -17.79 11.70
CA LYS A 25 -0.14 -17.69 12.72
C LYS A 25 -0.94 -18.99 12.91
N SER A 26 -0.83 -19.94 11.98
CA SER A 26 -1.61 -21.17 12.01
C SER A 26 -0.77 -22.31 11.46
N GLN A 27 -0.78 -23.45 12.16
CA GLN A 27 -0.06 -24.65 11.74
C GLN A 27 -0.77 -25.37 10.57
N THR A 28 -2.08 -25.17 10.44
CA THR A 28 -2.93 -25.88 9.48
C THR A 28 -3.15 -25.10 8.19
N ILE A 29 -2.98 -23.77 8.23
CA ILE A 29 -3.13 -22.89 7.06
C ILE A 29 -1.82 -22.72 6.31
N TRP A 30 -1.90 -22.88 5.00
CA TRP A 30 -0.80 -22.67 4.06
C TRP A 30 -1.16 -21.55 3.08
N ARG A 31 -0.22 -20.64 2.83
CA ARG A 31 -0.37 -19.48 1.94
C ARG A 31 0.44 -19.68 0.67
N CYS A 32 -0.08 -19.26 -0.47
CA CYS A 32 0.67 -19.27 -1.72
C CYS A 32 1.99 -18.49 -1.57
N CYS A 33 3.06 -18.98 -2.22
CA CYS A 33 4.37 -18.35 -2.20
C CYS A 33 4.48 -17.11 -3.10
N ARG A 34 3.55 -16.89 -4.05
CA ARG A 34 3.51 -15.67 -4.89
C ARG A 34 2.97 -14.49 -4.09
N ASN A 35 3.61 -13.32 -4.21
CA ASN A 35 3.26 -12.13 -3.42
C ASN A 35 1.84 -11.60 -3.73
N ASP A 36 1.41 -11.69 -4.98
CA ASP A 36 0.08 -11.23 -5.42
C ASP A 36 -0.98 -12.32 -5.42
N CYS A 37 -0.66 -13.50 -4.87
CA CYS A 37 -1.60 -14.60 -4.79
C CYS A 37 -2.23 -14.69 -3.40
N GLY A 38 -3.52 -14.40 -3.33
CA GLY A 38 -4.32 -14.59 -2.11
C GLY A 38 -4.66 -16.05 -1.76
N GLY A 39 -4.13 -17.01 -2.52
CA GLY A 39 -4.42 -18.43 -2.38
C GLY A 39 -4.09 -18.99 -0.99
N ARG A 40 -5.04 -19.70 -0.39
CA ARG A 40 -4.86 -20.42 0.89
C ARG A 40 -5.34 -21.86 0.76
N ALA A 41 -4.66 -22.76 1.46
CA ALA A 41 -5.03 -24.16 1.62
C ALA A 41 -5.04 -24.54 3.11
N SER A 42 -5.95 -25.44 3.49
CA SER A 42 -5.99 -26.09 4.81
C SER A 42 -6.00 -27.60 4.61
N PHE A 43 -5.37 -28.35 5.51
CA PHE A 43 -5.23 -29.81 5.40
C PHE A 43 -5.90 -30.58 6.54
N ASP A 44 -6.86 -29.97 7.25
CA ASP A 44 -7.66 -30.63 8.29
C ASP A 44 -8.83 -31.44 7.69
N GLY A 45 -8.52 -32.43 6.84
CA GLY A 45 -9.49 -33.39 6.30
C GLY A 45 -10.27 -32.95 5.05
N ALA A 46 -10.32 -31.65 4.73
CA ALA A 46 -10.85 -31.15 3.46
C ALA A 46 -9.94 -30.06 2.88
N ILE A 47 -9.42 -30.29 1.67
CA ILE A 47 -8.64 -29.31 0.92
C ILE A 47 -9.61 -28.26 0.37
N TYR A 48 -9.66 -27.08 0.98
CA TYR A 48 -10.30 -25.93 0.35
C TYR A 48 -9.24 -24.98 -0.19
N ILE A 49 -9.28 -24.71 -1.50
CA ILE A 49 -8.44 -23.69 -2.14
C ILE A 49 -9.29 -22.43 -2.27
N LYS A 50 -9.06 -21.44 -1.41
CA LYS A 50 -9.70 -20.13 -1.59
C LYS A 50 -8.90 -19.32 -2.60
N ARG A 51 -9.36 -19.28 -3.86
CA ARG A 51 -8.83 -18.34 -4.86
C ARG A 51 -9.46 -16.99 -4.59
N ASN A 52 -8.65 -15.95 -4.37
CA ASN A 52 -9.16 -14.59 -4.21
C ASN A 52 -9.32 -13.86 -5.56
N ASN A 53 -9.15 -14.55 -6.68
CA ASN A 53 -9.19 -13.98 -8.03
C ASN A 53 -10.33 -14.61 -8.84
N ASP A 54 -11.55 -14.65 -8.29
CA ASP A 54 -12.70 -14.62 -9.17
C ASP A 54 -12.82 -13.17 -9.65
N GLU A 55 -12.67 -12.93 -10.95
CA GLU A 55 -12.94 -11.63 -11.59
C GLU A 55 -14.40 -11.15 -11.38
N THR A 56 -15.25 -12.02 -10.83
CA THR A 56 -16.64 -11.75 -10.44
C THR A 56 -16.83 -11.59 -8.93
N ALA A 57 -15.79 -11.75 -8.10
CA ALA A 57 -15.91 -11.61 -6.66
C ALA A 57 -16.00 -10.13 -6.26
N VAL A 58 -17.24 -9.65 -6.14
CA VAL A 58 -17.53 -8.36 -5.51
C VAL A 58 -16.89 -8.35 -4.11
N PRO A 59 -16.15 -7.29 -3.73
CA PRO A 59 -15.54 -7.20 -2.41
C PRO A 59 -16.60 -7.39 -1.32
N ASN A 60 -16.23 -8.05 -0.22
CA ASN A 60 -17.10 -8.20 0.95
C ASN A 60 -17.69 -6.84 1.33
N TYR A 61 -19.00 -6.79 1.57
CA TYR A 61 -19.76 -5.58 1.95
C TYR A 61 -19.04 -4.71 3.00
N SER A 62 -18.45 -5.34 4.02
CA SER A 62 -17.68 -4.63 5.07
C SER A 62 -16.44 -3.91 4.52
N SER A 63 -15.76 -4.48 3.53
CA SER A 63 -14.61 -3.89 2.85
C SER A 63 -15.03 -2.75 1.92
N SER A 64 -16.14 -2.92 1.21
CA SER A 64 -16.77 -1.88 0.39
C SER A 64 -17.18 -0.68 1.25
N GLN A 65 -17.83 -0.91 2.39
CA GLN A 65 -18.20 0.16 3.33
C GLN A 65 -16.99 0.94 3.84
N ARG A 66 -15.88 0.27 4.21
CA ARG A 66 -14.65 0.96 4.66
C ARG A 66 -14.10 1.84 3.55
N THR A 67 -14.11 1.36 2.32
CA THR A 67 -13.63 2.12 1.16
C THR A 67 -14.51 3.35 0.90
N ILE A 68 -15.83 3.19 0.94
CA ILE A 68 -16.79 4.29 0.78
C ILE A 68 -16.60 5.32 1.92
N LYS A 69 -16.51 4.87 3.18
CA LYS A 69 -16.29 5.74 4.33
C LYS A 69 -15.00 6.55 4.20
N ARG A 70 -13.89 5.92 3.76
CA ARG A 70 -12.62 6.62 3.50
C ARG A 70 -12.77 7.70 2.41
N LYS A 71 -13.39 7.37 1.28
CA LYS A 71 -13.62 8.33 0.19
C LYS A 71 -14.53 9.48 0.59
N ARG A 72 -15.58 9.22 1.39
CA ARG A 72 -16.48 10.27 1.91
C ARG A 72 -15.77 11.18 2.91
N LYS A 73 -15.07 10.60 3.89
CA LYS A 73 -14.28 11.36 4.86
C LYS A 73 -13.23 12.26 4.16
N GLN A 74 -12.62 11.78 3.08
CA GLN A 74 -11.67 12.57 2.30
C GLN A 74 -12.32 13.74 1.55
N LYS A 75 -13.58 13.62 1.12
CA LYS A 75 -14.34 14.74 0.53
C LYS A 75 -14.76 15.79 1.55
N GLU A 76 -15.03 15.38 2.79
CA GLU A 76 -15.43 16.28 3.87
C GLU A 76 -14.25 17.08 4.44
N ILE A 77 -13.03 16.53 4.35
CA ILE A 77 -11.82 17.29 4.67
C ILE A 77 -11.57 18.23 3.50
N LEU A 78 -12.03 19.48 3.64
CA LEU A 78 -11.56 20.58 2.80
C LEU A 78 -10.04 20.57 2.89
N SER A 79 -9.38 20.28 1.77
CA SER A 79 -7.93 20.42 1.72
C SER A 79 -7.62 21.89 1.99
N PRO A 80 -6.77 22.22 2.98
CA PRO A 80 -6.36 23.59 3.17
C PRO A 80 -5.77 24.06 1.84
N ARG A 81 -6.37 25.11 1.28
CA ARG A 81 -5.85 25.79 0.09
C ARG A 81 -5.22 27.08 0.61
N PRO A 82 -3.94 27.05 1.03
CA PRO A 82 -3.25 28.28 1.39
C PRO A 82 -3.31 29.21 0.18
N SER A 83 -3.75 30.44 0.43
CA SER A 83 -3.89 31.48 -0.58
C SER A 83 -2.67 32.40 -0.61
N SER A 84 -1.96 32.48 0.52
CA SER A 84 -0.70 33.18 0.70
C SER A 84 0.36 32.25 1.31
N TYR A 85 1.64 32.64 1.21
CA TYR A 85 2.75 32.03 1.93
C TYR A 85 2.53 32.05 3.45
N ASP A 86 1.94 33.15 3.97
CA ASP A 86 1.69 33.34 5.40
C ASP A 86 0.68 32.33 5.98
N ASP A 87 -0.12 31.68 5.13
CA ASP A 87 -1.07 30.63 5.55
C ASP A 87 -0.36 29.30 5.87
N ILE A 88 0.93 29.16 5.55
CA ILE A 88 1.71 27.93 5.67
C ILE A 88 2.66 28.02 6.86
N HIS A 89 2.26 27.40 7.97
CA HIS A 89 3.12 27.29 9.15
C HIS A 89 4.11 26.12 9.00
N ILE A 90 5.38 26.44 8.72
CA ILE A 90 6.50 25.50 8.72
C ILE A 90 7.34 25.78 9.96
N ALA A 91 7.56 24.76 10.80
CA ALA A 91 8.44 24.89 11.95
C ALA A 91 9.84 25.32 11.51
N ASP A 92 10.50 26.18 12.29
CA ASP A 92 11.78 26.79 11.94
C ASP A 92 12.86 25.75 11.57
N GLU A 93 12.84 24.60 12.25
CA GLU A 93 13.73 23.47 12.00
C GLU A 93 13.60 22.86 10.58
N LEU A 94 12.46 23.07 9.92
CA LEU A 94 12.14 22.52 8.60
C LEU A 94 12.13 23.57 7.49
N GLN A 95 12.40 24.83 7.81
CA GLN A 95 12.45 25.89 6.80
C GLN A 95 13.70 25.78 5.91
N VAL A 96 14.74 25.11 6.41
CA VAL A 96 16.03 24.93 5.73
C VAL A 96 16.34 23.45 5.51
N THR A 97 16.93 23.16 4.35
CA THR A 97 17.49 21.86 4.01
C THR A 97 18.80 21.60 4.76
N ASN A 98 19.29 20.36 4.74
CA ASN A 98 20.62 20.01 5.30
C ASN A 98 21.78 20.82 4.69
N GLY A 99 21.57 21.45 3.52
CA GLY A 99 22.53 22.33 2.86
C GLY A 99 22.34 23.81 3.18
N GLY A 100 21.46 24.18 4.12
CA GLY A 100 21.19 25.57 4.50
C GLY A 100 20.30 26.35 3.53
N ASN A 101 19.81 25.73 2.46
CA ASN A 101 18.91 26.38 1.50
C ASN A 101 17.46 26.29 1.95
N THR A 102 16.65 27.31 1.66
CA THR A 102 15.21 27.32 1.93
C THR A 102 14.50 26.17 1.24
N PHE A 103 13.69 25.42 1.99
CA PHE A 103 12.96 24.27 1.48
C PHE A 103 11.81 24.67 0.54
N LEU A 104 11.12 25.78 0.84
CA LEU A 104 9.99 26.28 0.06
C LEU A 104 10.43 27.45 -0.82
N LEU A 105 10.32 27.29 -2.13
CA LEU A 105 10.53 28.38 -3.09
C LEU A 105 9.23 29.14 -3.31
N TYR A 106 9.27 30.45 -3.14
CA TYR A 106 8.17 31.35 -3.44
C TYR A 106 8.69 32.55 -4.22
N ASP A 107 7.86 33.07 -5.12
CA ASP A 107 8.18 34.21 -5.95
C ASP A 107 7.74 35.50 -5.27
N ASN A 108 8.71 36.35 -4.92
CA ASN A 108 8.52 37.66 -4.27
C ASN A 108 8.36 38.82 -5.27
N GLU A 109 8.47 38.57 -6.58
CA GLU A 109 8.58 39.65 -7.57
C GLU A 109 7.22 40.20 -8.05
N SER A 110 6.10 39.54 -7.70
CA SER A 110 4.75 39.98 -8.05
C SER A 110 3.91 40.30 -6.82
N SER A 111 2.93 41.19 -6.96
CA SER A 111 1.89 41.45 -5.94
C SER A 111 1.04 40.22 -5.57
N THR A 112 1.27 39.07 -6.21
CA THR A 112 0.47 37.86 -6.05
C THR A 112 1.17 36.72 -5.31
N ASN A 113 2.34 36.92 -4.69
CA ASN A 113 3.05 35.97 -3.81
C ASN A 113 2.88 34.50 -4.25
N ARG A 114 3.30 34.19 -5.47
CA ARG A 114 3.02 32.89 -6.07
C ARG A 114 3.96 31.83 -5.48
N MET A 115 3.38 30.78 -4.91
CA MET A 115 4.13 29.62 -4.42
C MET A 115 4.39 28.63 -5.55
N THR A 116 5.64 28.17 -5.70
CA THR A 116 6.02 27.19 -6.74
C THR A 116 6.40 25.87 -6.08
N LEU A 117 5.57 24.83 -6.26
CA LEU A 117 5.86 23.50 -5.71
C LEU A 117 6.54 22.62 -6.77
N LEU A 118 7.85 22.37 -6.61
CA LEU A 118 8.58 21.45 -7.48
C LEU A 118 8.39 20.02 -6.97
N SER A 119 7.61 19.21 -7.69
CA SER A 119 7.42 17.78 -7.39
C SER A 119 8.30 16.94 -8.31
N SER A 120 9.25 16.19 -7.74
CA SER A 120 9.98 15.16 -8.46
C SER A 120 9.18 13.86 -8.45
N MET A 121 8.32 13.67 -9.45
CA MET A 121 7.71 12.36 -9.68
C MET A 121 8.73 11.42 -10.35
N GLU A 122 9.55 10.74 -9.55
CA GLU A 122 10.20 9.50 -9.99
C GLU A 122 9.21 8.33 -9.77
N LEU A 123 8.23 8.20 -10.67
CA LEU A 123 7.35 7.03 -10.73
C LEU A 123 8.14 5.85 -11.31
N ARG A 124 8.80 5.09 -10.43
CA ARG A 124 9.37 3.79 -10.81
C ARG A 124 8.24 2.79 -10.99
N VAL A 125 7.81 2.59 -12.24
CA VAL A 125 7.02 1.43 -12.64
C VAL A 125 7.94 0.22 -12.58
N VAL A 126 7.77 -0.62 -11.56
CA VAL A 126 8.39 -1.95 -11.53
C VAL A 126 7.48 -2.85 -12.36
N ALA A 127 7.95 -3.23 -13.55
CA ALA A 127 7.34 -4.23 -14.41
C ALA A 127 7.62 -5.66 -13.90
#